data_AF-A0A4Y7LK83-F1
#
_entry.id   AF-A0A4Y7LK83-F1
#
_cell.length_a   1.000
_cell.length_b   1.000
_cell.length_c   1.000
_cell.angle_alpha   90.00
_cell.angle_beta   90.00
_cell.angle_gamma   90.00
#
_symmetry.space_group_name_H-M   'P 1'
#
loop_
_entity.id
_entity.type
_entity.pdbx_description
1 polymer ?
#
loop_
_entity_poly.entity_id
_entity_poly.type
_entity_poly.pdbx_seq_one_letter_code
_entity_poly.pdbx_strand_id
1 'polypeptide(L)'
;MTLGTTTQASYTQDPGPFDWYQKYPALSPLLHLYVPLHNRVLVIGCSNAAISEDMANDGFEDIVNIDISSVVIEAMQTKYQDIPALKYIQMDVRDMSGFESGSFDAVLDKGTPDSIMCGHNSLENASKMLEEVGRVLKGNGVYILITYGAPAYRLPMLKKLSLWTIKLHVVEKPMADGNAEQIKWELTNPVSLDETGSSVETALGRTPEVHFIYVCTKDESLQSSSSKQEIEF
;
A
#
# COMPACT_ATOMS: atom_id res chain seq x y z
N MET A 1 16.15 5.04 -17.35
CA MET A 1 15.59 3.68 -17.15
C MET A 1 14.10 3.84 -16.92
N THR A 2 13.28 3.29 -17.81
CA THR A 2 11.82 3.46 -17.81
C THR A 2 11.20 2.43 -16.86
N LEU A 3 10.29 2.86 -15.98
CA LEU A 3 9.69 2.14 -14.85
C LEU A 3 9.10 0.73 -15.15
N GLY A 4 8.99 0.33 -16.43
CA GLY A 4 8.41 -0.96 -16.84
C GLY A 4 9.39 -2.04 -17.30
N THR A 5 10.65 -1.75 -17.62
CA THR A 5 11.49 -2.76 -18.33
C THR A 5 12.02 -3.88 -17.44
N THR A 6 12.31 -3.61 -16.16
CA THR A 6 12.88 -4.63 -15.25
C THR A 6 11.79 -5.57 -14.72
N THR A 7 10.59 -5.07 -14.41
CA THR A 7 9.47 -5.88 -13.92
C THR A 7 8.83 -6.72 -15.02
N GLN A 8 8.68 -6.18 -16.24
CA GLN A 8 8.16 -6.95 -17.38
C GLN A 8 9.04 -8.15 -17.74
N ALA A 9 10.37 -8.00 -17.69
CA ALA A 9 11.29 -9.09 -17.97
C ALA A 9 11.12 -10.24 -16.95
N SER A 10 10.94 -9.92 -15.66
CA SER A 10 10.71 -10.92 -14.61
C SER A 10 9.43 -11.74 -14.82
N TYR A 11 8.31 -11.11 -15.21
CA TYR A 11 7.05 -11.83 -15.46
C TYR A 11 7.11 -12.83 -16.62
N THR A 12 8.00 -12.60 -17.59
CA THR A 12 8.17 -13.51 -18.74
C THR A 12 9.06 -14.72 -18.45
N GLN A 13 9.89 -14.66 -17.42
CA GLN A 13 10.89 -15.70 -17.12
C GLN A 13 10.51 -16.60 -15.93
N ASP A 14 9.75 -16.10 -14.96
CA ASP A 14 9.25 -16.87 -13.82
C ASP A 14 7.75 -16.59 -13.60
N PRO A 15 6.85 -17.51 -14.00
CA PRO A 15 5.40 -17.29 -13.92
C PRO A 15 4.84 -17.49 -12.50
N GLY A 16 5.66 -17.93 -11.53
CA GLY A 16 5.23 -18.12 -10.15
C GLY A 16 4.88 -16.79 -9.45
N PRO A 17 3.95 -16.80 -8.47
CA PRO A 17 3.66 -15.59 -7.69
C PRO A 17 4.91 -15.19 -6.91
N PHE A 18 5.41 -13.97 -7.16
CA PHE A 18 6.57 -13.44 -6.48
C PHE A 18 6.15 -12.41 -5.43
N ASP A 19 6.49 -12.66 -4.17
CA ASP A 19 6.18 -11.75 -3.07
C ASP A 19 7.46 -11.12 -2.48
N TRP A 20 7.66 -9.83 -2.77
CA TRP A 20 8.79 -9.04 -2.25
C TRP A 20 8.67 -8.70 -0.76
N TYR A 21 7.48 -8.85 -0.17
CA TYR A 21 7.13 -8.41 1.17
C TYR A 21 6.48 -9.57 1.96
N GLN A 22 5.46 -9.26 2.78
CA GLN A 22 4.69 -10.24 3.51
C GLN A 22 3.66 -10.93 2.63
N LYS A 23 3.52 -12.24 2.85
CA LYS A 23 2.38 -13.02 2.35
C LYS A 23 1.13 -12.69 3.14
N TYR A 24 -0.04 -12.98 2.55
CA TYR A 24 -1.34 -12.68 3.14
C TYR A 24 -1.54 -13.14 4.60
N PRO A 25 -1.14 -14.35 5.03
CA PRO A 25 -1.40 -14.80 6.40
C PRO A 25 -0.74 -13.92 7.48
N ALA A 26 0.38 -13.27 7.15
CA ALA A 26 1.04 -12.35 8.06
C ALA A 26 0.37 -10.97 8.09
N LEU A 27 -0.46 -10.63 7.10
CA LEU A 27 -1.17 -9.35 6.98
C LEU A 27 -2.65 -9.45 7.37
N SER A 28 -3.26 -10.62 7.27
CA SER A 28 -4.70 -10.79 7.42
C SER A 28 -5.25 -10.27 8.76
N PRO A 29 -4.58 -10.44 9.93
CA PRO A 29 -5.10 -9.88 11.18
C PRO A 29 -5.23 -8.35 11.15
N LEU A 30 -4.32 -7.66 10.46
CA LEU A 30 -4.35 -6.21 10.29
C LEU A 30 -5.41 -5.80 9.25
N LEU A 31 -5.54 -6.55 8.16
CA LEU A 31 -6.56 -6.28 7.15
C LEU A 31 -7.97 -6.41 7.74
N HIS A 32 -8.25 -7.47 8.51
CA HIS A 32 -9.53 -7.62 9.24
C HIS A 32 -9.79 -6.50 10.25
N LEU A 33 -8.74 -5.91 10.83
CA LEU A 33 -8.88 -4.80 11.78
C LEU A 33 -9.35 -3.51 11.11
N TYR A 34 -8.95 -3.27 9.85
CA TYR A 34 -9.17 -1.98 9.17
C TYR A 34 -10.11 -2.05 7.97
N VAL A 35 -10.37 -3.24 7.42
CA VAL A 35 -11.11 -3.42 6.17
C VAL A 35 -12.18 -4.51 6.35
N PRO A 36 -13.44 -4.14 6.58
CA PRO A 36 -14.57 -5.06 6.51
C PRO A 36 -14.62 -5.84 5.18
N LEU A 37 -15.07 -7.09 5.20
CA LEU A 37 -15.05 -7.99 4.04
C LEU A 37 -15.89 -7.51 2.83
N HIS A 38 -16.96 -6.77 3.09
CA HIS A 38 -17.84 -6.20 2.07
C HIS A 38 -17.34 -4.85 1.52
N ASN A 39 -16.23 -4.32 2.06
CA ASN A 39 -15.66 -3.08 1.56
C ASN A 39 -15.11 -3.30 0.14
N ARG A 40 -15.26 -2.28 -0.70
CA ARG A 40 -14.63 -2.26 -2.01
C ARG A 40 -13.17 -1.86 -1.87
N VAL A 41 -12.27 -2.78 -2.22
CA VAL A 41 -10.82 -2.62 -2.06
C VAL A 41 -10.15 -2.39 -3.42
N LEU A 42 -9.29 -1.38 -3.50
CA LEU A 42 -8.37 -1.18 -4.62
C LEU A 42 -6.97 -1.63 -4.23
N VAL A 43 -6.42 -2.62 -4.94
CA VAL A 43 -5.02 -3.03 -4.83
C VAL A 43 -4.23 -2.35 -5.94
N ILE A 44 -3.34 -1.43 -5.58
CA ILE A 44 -2.51 -0.69 -6.53
C ILE A 44 -1.14 -1.35 -6.70
N GLY A 45 -0.60 -1.34 -7.93
CA GLY A 45 0.66 -2.00 -8.25
C GLY A 45 0.62 -3.50 -7.94
N CYS A 46 -0.47 -4.17 -8.34
CA CYS A 46 -0.81 -5.50 -7.85
C CYS A 46 0.21 -6.59 -8.25
N SER A 47 1.00 -6.37 -9.33
CA SER A 47 1.92 -7.38 -9.85
C SER A 47 1.18 -8.72 -10.11
N ASN A 48 1.90 -9.84 -10.08
CA ASN A 48 1.37 -11.20 -10.05
C ASN A 48 1.25 -11.75 -8.60
N ALA A 49 1.20 -10.87 -7.60
CA ALA A 49 1.18 -11.28 -6.21
C ALA A 49 -0.13 -11.99 -5.84
N ALA A 50 -0.05 -13.05 -5.02
CA ALA A 50 -1.21 -13.85 -4.63
C ALA A 50 -2.11 -13.18 -3.56
N ILE A 51 -1.75 -11.99 -3.07
CA ILE A 51 -2.46 -11.34 -1.96
C ILE A 51 -3.95 -11.16 -2.22
N SER A 52 -4.34 -10.82 -3.46
CA SER A 52 -5.74 -10.61 -3.82
C SER A 52 -6.52 -11.92 -3.91
N GLU A 53 -5.88 -12.99 -4.41
CA GLU A 53 -6.44 -14.35 -4.40
C GLU A 53 -6.68 -14.82 -2.96
N ASP A 54 -5.70 -14.65 -2.08
CA ASP A 54 -5.81 -15.01 -0.68
C ASP A 54 -6.90 -14.19 0.04
N MET A 55 -7.02 -12.89 -0.26
CA MET A 55 -8.12 -12.05 0.23
C MET A 55 -9.49 -12.56 -0.23
N ALA A 56 -9.64 -12.91 -1.52
CA ALA A 56 -10.91 -13.45 -2.01
C ALA A 56 -11.25 -14.79 -1.33
N ASN A 57 -10.26 -15.65 -1.11
CA ASN A 57 -10.42 -16.90 -0.37
C ASN A 57 -10.78 -16.67 1.11
N ASP A 58 -10.35 -15.55 1.70
CA ASP A 58 -10.70 -15.13 3.06
C ASP A 58 -12.04 -14.35 3.16
N GLY A 59 -12.77 -14.26 2.04
CA GLY A 59 -14.14 -13.75 2.00
C GLY A 59 -14.30 -12.29 1.60
N PHE A 60 -13.24 -11.61 1.14
CA PHE A 60 -13.37 -10.27 0.56
C PHE A 60 -14.13 -10.32 -0.77
N GLU A 61 -15.11 -9.43 -0.93
CA GLU A 61 -16.14 -9.58 -1.98
C GLU A 61 -15.89 -8.74 -3.24
N ASP A 62 -15.21 -7.60 -3.13
CA ASP A 62 -14.94 -6.70 -4.28
C ASP A 62 -13.52 -6.13 -4.23
N ILE A 63 -12.63 -6.78 -4.96
CA ILE A 63 -11.21 -6.43 -5.06
C ILE A 63 -10.89 -6.03 -6.50
N VAL A 64 -10.58 -4.76 -6.70
CA VAL A 64 -10.09 -4.22 -7.97
C VAL A 64 -8.58 -4.11 -7.90
N ASN A 65 -7.89 -4.69 -8.87
CA ASN A 65 -6.44 -4.75 -8.96
C ASN A 65 -5.99 -3.92 -10.15
N ILE A 66 -5.02 -3.04 -9.94
CA ILE A 66 -4.42 -2.26 -11.02
C ILE A 66 -2.90 -2.41 -11.08
N ASP A 67 -2.38 -2.43 -12.29
CA ASP A 67 -0.95 -2.38 -12.59
C ASP A 67 -0.74 -1.69 -13.94
N ILE A 68 0.41 -1.04 -14.11
CA ILE A 68 0.76 -0.37 -15.37
C ILE A 68 1.11 -1.38 -16.48
N SER A 69 1.54 -2.59 -16.10
CA SER A 69 1.98 -3.63 -17.03
C SER A 69 0.80 -4.39 -17.64
N SER A 70 0.57 -4.25 -18.95
CA SER A 70 -0.45 -5.03 -19.66
C SER A 70 -0.19 -6.54 -19.54
N VAL A 71 1.09 -6.95 -19.59
CA VAL A 71 1.49 -8.37 -19.54
C VAL A 71 0.97 -9.06 -18.27
N VAL A 72 1.15 -8.43 -17.10
CA VAL A 72 0.70 -9.03 -15.84
C VAL A 72 -0.82 -8.99 -15.72
N ILE A 73 -1.45 -7.90 -16.17
CA ILE A 73 -2.90 -7.76 -16.14
C ILE A 73 -3.57 -8.81 -17.04
N GLU A 74 -3.11 -9.00 -18.27
CA GLU A 74 -3.64 -10.02 -19.18
C GLU A 74 -3.49 -11.44 -18.59
N ALA A 75 -2.34 -11.72 -17.97
CA ALA A 75 -2.10 -13.00 -17.31
C ALA A 75 -3.05 -13.22 -16.11
N MET A 76 -3.24 -12.20 -15.26
CA MET A 76 -4.11 -12.30 -14.08
C MET A 76 -5.59 -12.33 -14.45
N GLN A 77 -6.02 -11.57 -15.46
CA GLN A 77 -7.37 -11.66 -16.03
C GLN A 77 -7.66 -13.07 -16.53
N THR A 78 -6.73 -13.70 -17.24
CA THR A 78 -6.89 -15.09 -17.71
C THR A 78 -6.95 -16.08 -16.54
N LYS A 79 -6.06 -15.92 -15.56
CA LYS A 79 -5.97 -16.83 -14.40
C LYS A 79 -7.20 -16.79 -13.51
N TYR A 80 -7.77 -15.60 -13.28
CA TYR A 80 -8.87 -15.39 -12.32
C TYR A 80 -10.20 -15.00 -12.97
N GLN A 81 -10.38 -15.29 -14.27
CA GLN A 81 -11.62 -14.96 -15.00
C GLN A 81 -12.90 -15.49 -14.36
N ASP A 82 -12.82 -16.63 -13.66
CA ASP A 82 -13.94 -17.30 -13.02
C ASP A 82 -14.11 -16.94 -11.54
N ILE A 83 -13.37 -15.95 -11.02
CA ILE A 83 -13.44 -15.50 -9.63
C ILE A 83 -14.09 -14.10 -9.59
N PRO A 84 -15.42 -13.98 -9.36
CA PRO A 84 -16.14 -12.72 -9.51
C PRO A 84 -15.69 -11.59 -8.58
N ALA A 85 -15.09 -11.95 -7.43
CA ALA A 85 -14.55 -11.00 -6.48
C ALA A 85 -13.30 -10.27 -6.99
N LEU A 86 -12.61 -10.81 -8.00
CA LEU A 86 -11.35 -10.30 -8.52
C LEU A 86 -11.54 -9.60 -9.87
N LYS A 87 -11.18 -8.33 -9.92
CA LYS A 87 -11.13 -7.54 -11.16
C LYS A 87 -9.70 -7.08 -11.38
N TYR A 88 -9.19 -7.19 -12.61
CA TYR A 88 -7.84 -6.74 -12.97
C TYR A 88 -7.95 -5.74 -14.13
N ILE A 89 -7.33 -4.57 -13.98
CA ILE A 89 -7.42 -3.45 -14.94
C ILE A 89 -6.03 -2.87 -15.16
N GLN A 90 -5.64 -2.72 -16.42
CA GLN A 90 -4.40 -2.01 -16.73
C GLN A 90 -4.61 -0.51 -16.47
N MET A 91 -3.83 0.06 -15.56
CA MET A 91 -3.96 1.46 -15.17
C MET A 91 -2.67 1.96 -14.52
N ASP A 92 -2.31 3.21 -14.79
CA ASP A 92 -1.22 3.89 -14.10
C ASP A 92 -1.75 4.47 -12.79
N VAL A 93 -1.16 4.11 -11.65
CA VAL A 93 -1.60 4.59 -10.33
C VAL A 93 -1.50 6.13 -10.19
N ARG A 94 -0.73 6.80 -11.05
CA ARG A 94 -0.61 8.26 -11.09
C ARG A 94 -1.75 8.94 -11.86
N ASP A 95 -2.56 8.17 -12.57
CA ASP A 95 -3.74 8.60 -13.31
C ASP A 95 -4.82 7.49 -13.24
N MET A 96 -5.65 7.58 -12.21
CA MET A 96 -6.78 6.71 -11.97
C MET A 96 -8.10 7.38 -12.38
N SER A 97 -8.06 8.26 -13.40
CA SER A 97 -9.24 9.00 -13.89
C SER A 97 -10.41 8.13 -14.36
N GLY A 98 -10.15 6.84 -14.65
CA GLY A 98 -11.19 5.84 -14.92
C GLY A 98 -12.04 5.48 -13.70
N PHE A 99 -11.64 5.88 -12.49
CA PHE A 99 -12.42 5.70 -11.26
C PHE A 99 -13.00 7.02 -10.74
N GLU A 100 -14.23 6.97 -10.27
CA GLU A 100 -14.88 8.11 -9.61
C GLU A 100 -14.19 8.45 -8.28
N SER A 101 -14.25 9.72 -7.88
CA SER A 101 -13.80 10.14 -6.54
C SER A 101 -14.66 9.48 -5.46
N GLY A 102 -14.05 9.02 -4.37
CA GLY A 102 -14.78 8.35 -3.29
C GLY A 102 -15.44 7.02 -3.70
N SER A 103 -14.83 6.27 -4.62
CA SER A 103 -15.38 5.01 -5.12
C SER A 103 -14.87 3.76 -4.38
N PHE A 104 -13.85 3.90 -3.54
CA PHE A 104 -13.25 2.79 -2.77
C PHE A 104 -13.26 3.06 -1.27
N ASP A 105 -13.48 2.00 -0.49
CA ASP A 105 -13.45 2.05 0.98
C ASP A 105 -12.03 1.82 1.52
N ALA A 106 -11.21 1.05 0.80
CA ALA A 106 -9.82 0.82 1.15
C ALA A 106 -8.93 0.78 -0.09
N VAL A 107 -7.68 1.23 0.06
CA VAL A 107 -6.61 1.07 -0.91
C VAL A 107 -5.47 0.29 -0.26
N LEU A 108 -5.09 -0.84 -0.85
CA LEU A 108 -3.99 -1.67 -0.42
C LEU A 108 -2.81 -1.49 -1.36
N ASP A 109 -1.64 -1.24 -0.80
CA ASP A 109 -0.41 -1.00 -1.55
C ASP A 109 0.76 -1.74 -0.92
N LYS A 110 1.40 -2.59 -1.72
CA LYS A 110 2.51 -3.43 -1.28
C LYS A 110 3.75 -3.10 -2.11
N GLY A 111 4.38 -1.96 -1.78
CA GLY A 111 5.65 -1.54 -2.33
C GLY A 111 5.61 -0.74 -3.64
N THR A 112 4.46 -0.23 -4.06
CA THR A 112 4.37 0.66 -5.23
C THR A 112 5.25 1.91 -5.07
N PRO A 113 5.28 2.58 -3.91
CA PRO A 113 6.13 3.75 -3.71
C PRO A 113 7.62 3.40 -3.69
N ASP A 114 7.98 2.18 -3.28
CA ASP A 114 9.37 1.68 -3.35
C ASP A 114 9.83 1.59 -4.82
N SER A 115 8.96 1.11 -5.70
CA SER A 115 9.23 1.07 -7.16
C SER A 115 9.29 2.46 -7.80
N ILE A 116 8.32 3.33 -7.49
CA ILE A 116 8.28 4.71 -8.02
C ILE A 116 9.53 5.50 -7.61
N MET A 117 10.03 5.29 -6.39
CA MET A 117 11.17 6.03 -5.86
C MET A 117 12.51 5.71 -6.55
N CYS A 118 12.61 4.57 -7.24
CA CYS A 118 13.78 4.21 -8.04
C CYS A 118 13.84 4.92 -9.40
N GLY A 119 12.77 5.62 -9.80
CA GLY A 119 12.65 6.30 -11.09
C GLY A 119 13.02 7.79 -11.08
N HIS A 120 13.03 8.40 -12.27
CA HIS A 120 13.13 9.85 -12.40
C HIS A 120 11.86 10.55 -11.92
N ASN A 121 11.98 11.79 -11.42
CA ASN A 121 10.87 12.59 -10.87
C ASN A 121 10.09 11.84 -9.77
N SER A 122 10.79 11.01 -8.99
CA SER A 122 10.20 10.12 -7.99
C SER A 122 9.27 10.82 -7.01
N LEU A 123 9.67 11.99 -6.49
CA LEU A 123 8.86 12.77 -5.54
C LEU A 123 7.56 13.30 -6.16
N GLU A 124 7.61 13.76 -7.42
CA GLU A 124 6.43 14.24 -8.14
C GLU A 124 5.49 13.07 -8.46
N ASN A 125 6.03 11.96 -8.95
CA ASN A 125 5.27 10.75 -9.25
C ASN A 125 4.61 10.15 -8.00
N ALA A 126 5.33 10.12 -6.88
CA ALA A 126 4.76 9.68 -5.60
C ALA A 126 3.68 10.64 -5.09
N SER A 127 3.84 11.95 -5.31
CA SER A 127 2.80 12.93 -4.98
C SER A 127 1.53 12.69 -5.80
N LYS A 128 1.64 12.55 -7.13
CA LYS A 128 0.50 12.26 -8.02
C LYS A 128 -0.21 10.96 -7.66
N MET A 129 0.54 9.91 -7.36
CA MET A 129 -0.01 8.64 -6.87
C MET A 129 -0.83 8.86 -5.59
N LEU A 130 -0.29 9.56 -4.59
CA LEU A 130 -1.01 9.81 -3.34
C LEU A 130 -2.23 10.73 -3.52
N GLU A 131 -2.17 11.69 -4.45
CA GLU A 131 -3.30 12.53 -4.82
C GLU A 131 -4.45 11.68 -5.39
N GLU A 132 -4.14 10.75 -6.29
CA GLU A 132 -5.13 9.83 -6.85
C GLU A 132 -5.66 8.86 -5.81
N VAL A 133 -4.81 8.28 -4.94
CA VAL A 133 -5.23 7.45 -3.81
C VAL A 133 -6.18 8.22 -2.88
N GLY A 134 -5.84 9.47 -2.54
CA GLY A 134 -6.70 10.34 -1.75
C GLY A 134 -8.02 10.68 -2.43
N ARG A 135 -8.02 10.86 -3.76
CA ARG A 135 -9.22 11.15 -4.54
C ARG A 135 -10.18 9.96 -4.59
N VAL A 136 -9.69 8.76 -4.90
CA VAL A 136 -10.54 7.57 -5.08
C VAL A 136 -11.06 7.00 -3.76
N LEU A 137 -10.40 7.28 -2.64
CA LEU A 137 -10.88 6.89 -1.31
C LEU A 137 -12.09 7.71 -0.86
N LYS A 138 -13.09 7.02 -0.29
CA LYS A 138 -14.20 7.62 0.45
C LYS A 138 -13.70 8.35 1.71
N GLY A 139 -14.51 9.27 2.24
CA GLY A 139 -14.26 9.82 3.58
C GLY A 139 -14.20 8.69 4.63
N ASN A 140 -13.23 8.77 5.55
CA ASN A 140 -12.86 7.70 6.49
C ASN A 140 -12.33 6.41 5.86
N GLY A 141 -12.13 6.36 4.53
CA GLY A 141 -11.50 5.24 3.86
C GLY A 141 -10.02 5.11 4.26
N VAL A 142 -9.48 3.89 4.14
CA VAL A 142 -8.12 3.58 4.61
C VAL A 142 -7.17 3.27 3.46
N TYR A 143 -6.00 3.91 3.46
CA TYR A 143 -4.86 3.53 2.64
C TYR A 143 -3.86 2.74 3.50
N ILE A 144 -3.58 1.50 3.12
CA ILE A 144 -2.66 0.60 3.83
C ILE A 144 -1.44 0.37 2.95
N LEU A 145 -0.29 0.93 3.36
CA LEU A 145 0.99 0.81 2.68
C LEU A 145 1.92 -0.13 3.41
N ILE A 146 2.29 -1.24 2.78
CA ILE A 146 3.34 -2.16 3.20
C ILE A 146 4.62 -1.84 2.42
N THR A 147 5.71 -1.53 3.13
CA THR A 147 6.94 -1.00 2.51
C THR A 147 8.20 -1.29 3.33
N TYR A 148 9.36 -1.22 2.67
CA TYR A 148 10.66 -1.15 3.34
C TYR A 148 10.99 0.26 3.88
N GLY A 149 10.28 1.28 3.41
CA GLY A 149 10.55 2.66 3.77
C GLY A 149 10.27 2.96 5.24
N ALA A 150 11.33 3.29 5.99
CA ALA A 150 11.23 3.72 7.38
C ALA A 150 10.48 5.06 7.52
N PRO A 151 9.95 5.36 8.72
CA PRO A 151 9.14 6.57 8.95
C PRO A 151 9.80 7.87 8.53
N ALA A 152 11.11 8.00 8.74
CA ALA A 152 11.89 9.17 8.33
C ALA A 152 11.77 9.49 6.82
N TYR A 153 11.51 8.48 5.98
CA TYR A 153 11.37 8.63 4.53
C TYR A 153 9.91 8.65 4.06
N ARG A 154 9.04 7.85 4.70
CA ARG A 154 7.65 7.71 4.26
C ARG A 154 6.72 8.78 4.85
N LEU A 155 6.93 9.22 6.09
CA LEU A 155 6.06 10.22 6.70
C LEU A 155 6.06 11.57 5.99
N PRO A 156 7.21 12.15 5.56
CA PRO A 156 7.18 13.43 4.84
C PRO A 156 6.34 13.35 3.57
N MET A 157 6.42 12.23 2.85
CA MET A 157 5.64 11.97 1.65
C MET A 157 4.14 11.83 1.97
N LEU A 158 3.79 10.99 2.95
CA LEU A 158 2.39 10.74 3.32
C LEU A 158 1.71 11.99 3.89
N LYS A 159 2.39 12.74 4.77
CA LYS A 159 1.85 13.93 5.43
C LYS A 159 1.69 15.13 4.49
N LYS A 160 2.37 15.15 3.34
CA LYS A 160 2.35 16.28 2.40
C LYS A 160 0.93 16.71 2.01
N LEU A 161 0.00 15.76 1.86
CA LEU A 161 -1.37 16.07 1.46
C LEU A 161 -2.27 16.55 2.60
N SER A 162 -1.81 16.52 3.86
CA SER A 162 -2.62 16.85 5.05
C SER A 162 -4.01 16.19 5.03
N LEU A 163 -4.05 14.94 4.53
CA LEU A 163 -5.27 14.18 4.25
C LEU A 163 -5.54 13.08 5.28
N TRP A 164 -4.51 12.71 6.07
CA TRP A 164 -4.47 11.43 6.74
C TRP A 164 -4.22 11.56 8.23
N THR A 165 -4.97 10.78 9.01
CA THR A 165 -4.49 10.29 10.30
C THR A 165 -3.68 9.01 10.07
N ILE A 166 -2.44 8.96 10.55
CA ILE A 166 -1.50 7.86 10.26
C ILE A 166 -1.23 7.03 11.52
N LYS A 167 -1.44 5.72 11.42
CA LYS A 167 -0.97 4.73 12.39
C LYS A 167 0.15 3.89 11.76
N LEU A 168 1.21 3.64 12.52
CA LEU A 168 2.28 2.75 12.10
C LEU A 168 2.13 1.40 12.77
N HIS A 169 2.17 0.34 11.97
CA HIS A 169 2.32 -1.04 12.43
C HIS A 169 3.63 -1.62 11.87
N VAL A 170 4.13 -2.67 12.50
CA VAL A 170 5.34 -3.37 12.06
C VAL A 170 5.10 -4.87 12.06
N VAL A 171 5.75 -5.55 11.13
CA VAL A 171 5.70 -7.01 10.99
C VAL A 171 7.10 -7.50 10.69
N GLU A 172 7.53 -8.56 11.38
CA GLU A 172 8.85 -9.15 11.20
C GLU A 172 9.03 -9.68 9.79
N LYS A 173 10.20 -9.43 9.18
CA LYS A 173 10.52 -9.99 7.87
C LYS A 173 10.61 -11.52 7.97
N PRO A 174 10.20 -12.27 6.93
CA PRO A 174 10.42 -13.71 6.89
C PRO A 174 11.94 -13.98 6.87
N MET A 175 12.51 -14.51 7.96
CA MET A 175 13.92 -14.92 8.02
C MET A 175 14.12 -16.29 7.36
N ALA A 176 15.27 -16.51 6.71
CA ALA A 176 15.62 -17.78 6.08
C ALA A 176 16.08 -18.86 7.10
N ASP A 177 16.43 -18.45 8.32
CA ASP A 177 17.07 -19.28 9.32
C ASP A 177 16.83 -18.72 10.72
N GLY A 178 16.12 -19.50 11.52
CA GLY A 178 15.73 -19.14 12.88
C GLY A 178 16.92 -19.21 13.84
N ASN A 179 17.22 -18.08 14.49
CA ASN A 179 17.61 -17.99 15.90
C ASN A 179 17.97 -16.55 16.26
N ALA A 180 17.01 -15.86 16.88
CA ALA A 180 17.28 -14.83 17.88
C ALA A 180 15.99 -14.68 18.71
N GLU A 181 16.10 -14.47 20.02
CA GLU A 181 14.98 -13.97 20.82
C GLU A 181 14.60 -12.59 20.28
N GLN A 182 13.70 -12.57 19.30
CA GLN A 182 13.18 -11.35 18.70
C GLN A 182 12.02 -10.83 19.53
N ILE A 183 11.98 -9.50 19.69
CA ILE A 183 10.81 -8.81 20.25
C ILE A 183 9.64 -9.14 19.33
N LYS A 184 8.71 -9.97 19.81
CA LYS A 184 7.51 -10.33 19.06
C LYS A 184 6.57 -9.14 19.01
N TRP A 185 6.48 -8.51 17.85
CA TRP A 185 5.56 -7.38 17.64
C TRP A 185 4.13 -7.89 17.48
N GLU A 186 3.20 -7.36 18.29
CA GLU A 186 1.78 -7.59 18.07
C GLU A 186 1.31 -6.71 16.90
N LEU A 187 1.20 -7.31 15.71
CA LEU A 187 0.84 -6.63 14.46
C LEU A 187 -0.36 -5.68 14.59
N THR A 188 -1.38 -6.07 15.35
CA THR A 188 -2.61 -5.29 15.51
C THR A 188 -2.47 -4.07 16.42
N ASN A 189 -1.35 -3.95 17.15
CA ASN A 189 -1.08 -2.81 18.02
C ASN A 189 -0.18 -1.80 17.29
N PRO A 190 -0.62 -0.55 17.12
CA PRO A 190 0.21 0.46 16.45
C PRO A 190 1.41 0.85 17.32
N VAL A 191 2.54 1.07 16.67
CA VAL A 191 3.76 1.64 17.26
C VAL A 191 3.58 3.15 17.44
N SER A 192 4.06 3.69 18.56
CA SER A 192 4.04 5.13 18.82
C SER A 192 4.87 5.90 17.79
N LEU A 193 4.23 6.86 17.14
CA LEU A 193 4.79 7.67 16.08
C LEU A 193 4.81 9.14 16.51
N ASP A 194 6.00 9.72 16.63
CA ASP A 194 6.15 11.17 16.75
C ASP A 194 6.05 11.86 15.37
N GLU A 195 6.21 13.18 15.33
CA GLU A 195 6.02 13.92 14.08
C GLU A 195 7.02 13.54 12.98
N THR A 196 8.23 13.14 13.36
CA THR A 196 9.36 12.88 12.45
C THR A 196 9.61 11.39 12.23
N GLY A 197 8.96 10.51 13.01
CA GLY A 197 9.23 9.08 13.06
C GLY A 197 10.46 8.69 13.88
N SER A 198 11.09 9.62 14.61
CA SER A 198 12.33 9.37 15.36
C SER A 198 12.13 8.46 16.57
N SER A 199 10.93 8.48 17.15
CA SER A 199 10.50 7.56 18.21
C SER A 199 10.61 6.09 17.78
N VAL A 200 10.43 5.82 16.49
CA VAL A 200 10.41 4.46 15.93
C VAL A 200 11.83 3.91 15.84
N GLU A 201 12.83 4.71 15.46
CA GLU A 201 14.23 4.28 15.49
C GLU A 201 14.70 3.96 16.91
N THR A 202 14.20 4.71 17.90
CA THR A 202 14.48 4.46 19.31
C THR A 202 13.85 3.13 19.78
N ALA A 203 12.63 2.81 19.32
CA ALA A 203 11.90 1.61 19.71
C ALA A 203 12.35 0.34 18.97
N LEU A 204 12.66 0.45 17.67
CA LEU A 204 13.01 -0.69 16.81
C LEU A 204 14.52 -0.93 16.68
N GLY A 205 15.34 0.03 17.12
CA GLY A 205 16.78 0.04 16.85
C GLY A 205 17.11 0.54 15.43
N ARG A 206 18.41 0.61 15.12
CA ARG A 206 18.92 1.26 13.90
C ARG A 206 18.70 0.47 12.60
N THR A 207 18.56 -0.84 12.68
CA THR A 207 18.39 -1.73 11.52
C THR A 207 17.34 -2.78 11.83
N PRO A 208 16.06 -2.40 11.89
CA PRO A 208 15.03 -3.36 12.25
C PRO A 208 14.72 -4.29 11.07
N GLU A 209 14.70 -5.59 11.35
CA GLU A 209 14.30 -6.63 10.39
C GLU A 209 12.77 -6.73 10.31
N VAL A 210 12.12 -5.62 9.98
CA VAL A 210 10.67 -5.51 9.85
C VAL A 210 10.27 -4.92 8.50
N HIS A 211 9.05 -5.19 8.06
CA HIS A 211 8.34 -4.33 7.12
C HIS A 211 7.49 -3.32 7.90
N PHE A 212 7.42 -2.09 7.39
CA PHE A 212 6.57 -1.05 7.94
C PHE A 212 5.22 -1.09 7.26
N ILE A 213 4.15 -0.92 8.05
CA ILE A 213 2.78 -0.85 7.57
C ILE A 213 2.18 0.47 8.03
N TYR A 214 1.97 1.40 7.09
CA TYR A 214 1.32 2.67 7.36
C TYR A 214 -0.16 2.54 7.05
N VAL A 215 -1.00 2.70 8.07
CA VAL A 215 -2.45 2.77 7.92
C VAL A 215 -2.86 4.25 7.99
N CYS A 216 -3.20 4.80 6.83
CA CYS A 216 -3.58 6.19 6.63
C CYS A 216 -5.11 6.27 6.50
N THR A 217 -5.80 6.75 7.52
CA THR A 217 -7.25 6.97 7.46
C THR A 217 -7.52 8.36 6.92
N LYS A 218 -8.30 8.46 5.83
CA LYS A 218 -8.66 9.73 5.20
C LYS A 218 -9.56 10.53 6.14
N ASP A 219 -9.11 11.73 6.49
CA ASP A 219 -9.84 12.68 7.34
C ASP A 219 -10.00 14.01 6.59
N GLU A 220 -11.20 14.23 6.07
CA GLU A 220 -11.53 15.41 5.26
C GLU A 220 -11.51 16.70 6.09
N SER A 221 -11.57 16.62 7.42
CA SER A 221 -11.48 17.81 8.28
C SER A 221 -10.10 18.47 8.23
N LEU A 222 -9.05 17.69 7.97
CA LEU A 222 -7.65 18.17 7.95
C LEU A 222 -7.34 19.08 6.76
N GLN A 223 -8.05 18.92 5.64
CA GLN A 223 -7.88 19.81 4.48
C GLN A 223 -8.41 21.23 4.76
N SER A 224 -9.49 21.34 5.56
CA SER A 224 -10.10 22.62 5.90
C SER A 224 -9.25 23.50 6.83
N SER A 225 -8.33 22.89 7.59
CA SER A 225 -7.39 23.61 8.46
C SER A 225 -6.21 24.23 7.70
N SER A 226 -5.74 23.59 6.63
CA SER A 226 -4.62 24.11 5.82
C SER A 226 -5.03 25.34 5.02
N SER A 227 -6.26 25.38 4.49
CA SER A 227 -6.79 26.52 3.74
C SER A 227 -7.03 27.77 4.59
N LYS A 228 -7.13 27.63 5.93
CA LYS A 228 -7.30 28.76 6.84
C LYS A 228 -5.99 29.46 7.20
N GLN A 229 -4.85 28.78 7.08
CA GLN A 229 -3.53 29.38 7.31
C GLN A 229 -3.01 30.21 6.12
N GLU A 230 -3.52 29.98 4.90
CA GLU A 230 -3.12 30.73 3.71
C GLU A 230 -3.85 32.08 3.55
N ILE A 231 -4.87 32.38 4.35
CA ILE A 231 -5.69 33.61 4.24
C ILE A 231 -5.26 34.70 5.24
N GLU A 232 -4.32 34.41 6.15
CA GLU A 232 -3.75 35.41 7.07
C GLU A 232 -2.36 35.90 6.60
N PHE A 233 -2.31 36.64 5.49
CA PHE A 233 -1.23 37.59 5.17
C PHE A 233 -1.74 38.78 4.35
#